data_AF-A0A7S4VD48-F1
#
_entry.id   AF-A0A7S4VD48-F1
#
_cell.length_a   1.000
_cell.length_b   1.000
_cell.length_c   1.000
_cell.angle_alpha   90.00
_cell.angle_beta   90.00
_cell.angle_gamma   90.00
#
_symmetry.space_group_name_H-M   'P 1'
#
loop_
_entity.id
_entity.type
_entity.pdbx_description
1 polymer ?
#
loop_
_entity_poly.entity_id
_entity_poly.type
_entity_poly.pdbx_seq_one_letter_code
_entity_poly.pdbx_strand_id
1 'polypeptide(L)'
;MSEVSEAEVSSVQDSSDTGGVKEERKTKKRKWLESQVTAGCGYGKAKKRVLHAFWTQLWPRLESAGWTKVKGKDQQDGATYFVPPGIVVKRSRRGKQYYNSVKSVIERVLENRNEAEMEAAAAYIAEIDMLQGKAGKPTVSTRPARRRFVPQRNLYTSMRSHVDMGWKDDRMQFPKVSSRIGPEYQVDKLPLPNDAVTALEPDDSDNSCW
;
A
#
# COMPACT_ATOMS: atom_id res chain seq x y z
N MET A 1 41.52 -37.96 -2.20
CA MET A 1 42.70 -37.31 -2.80
C MET A 1 42.23 -36.45 -3.93
N SER A 2 42.23 -35.13 -3.71
CA SER A 2 42.67 -34.08 -4.62
C SER A 2 42.22 -32.74 -4.03
N GLU A 3 43.10 -32.24 -3.16
CA GLU A 3 43.21 -30.85 -2.72
C GLU A 3 43.54 -29.96 -3.93
N VAL A 4 42.86 -28.83 -4.09
CA VAL A 4 43.37 -27.71 -4.89
C VAL A 4 42.93 -26.38 -4.28
N SER A 5 43.84 -25.81 -3.50
CA SER A 5 44.33 -24.43 -3.53
C SER A 5 43.35 -23.25 -3.38
N GLU A 6 43.33 -22.71 -2.17
CA GLU A 6 42.97 -21.34 -1.83
C GLU A 6 43.96 -20.34 -2.45
N ALA A 7 43.44 -19.30 -3.10
CA ALA A 7 44.19 -18.10 -3.45
C ALA A 7 43.40 -16.89 -2.97
N GLU A 8 43.76 -16.38 -1.80
CA GLU A 8 43.27 -15.11 -1.27
C GLU A 8 44.00 -13.96 -1.98
N VAL A 9 43.27 -13.21 -2.81
CA VAL A 9 43.71 -11.91 -3.33
C VAL A 9 43.03 -10.82 -2.49
N SER A 10 43.79 -10.32 -1.53
CA SER A 10 43.49 -9.11 -0.75
C SER A 10 43.51 -7.89 -1.68
N SER A 11 42.31 -7.39 -2.01
CA SER A 11 42.12 -6.14 -2.76
C SER A 11 41.66 -5.05 -1.81
N VAL A 12 42.60 -4.23 -1.36
CA VAL A 12 42.37 -2.98 -0.63
C VAL A 12 41.63 -2.00 -1.56
N GLN A 13 40.39 -1.63 -1.21
CA GLN A 13 39.65 -0.56 -1.88
C GLN A 13 39.41 0.59 -0.89
N ASP A 14 40.20 1.64 -1.08
CA ASP A 14 39.98 2.99 -0.55
C ASP A 14 38.73 3.58 -1.25
N SER A 15 37.60 3.69 -0.54
CA SER A 15 36.37 4.27 -1.08
C SER A 15 36.05 5.60 -0.40
N SER A 16 36.33 6.67 -1.12
CA SER A 16 36.02 8.06 -0.78
C SER A 16 34.52 8.29 -0.53
N ASP A 17 34.21 8.66 0.71
CA ASP A 17 32.90 8.96 1.27
C ASP A 17 32.38 10.35 0.81
N THR A 18 31.78 10.39 -0.38
CA THR A 18 30.99 11.56 -0.86
C THR A 18 29.62 11.15 -1.44
N GLY A 19 29.22 9.89 -1.26
CA GLY A 19 28.03 9.29 -1.87
C GLY A 19 26.69 9.57 -1.16
N GLY A 20 26.71 9.99 0.12
CA GLY A 20 25.52 9.97 0.98
C GLY A 20 24.33 10.78 0.48
N VAL A 21 24.55 11.93 -0.14
CA VAL A 21 23.46 12.86 -0.52
C VAL A 21 22.70 12.38 -1.77
N LYS A 22 23.37 11.75 -2.74
CA LYS A 22 22.70 11.19 -3.93
C LYS A 22 21.95 9.90 -3.60
N GLU A 23 22.41 9.15 -2.62
CA GLU A 23 21.78 7.90 -2.19
C GLU A 23 20.50 8.15 -1.39
N GLU A 24 20.46 9.18 -0.55
CA GLU A 24 19.26 9.54 0.22
C GLU A 24 18.07 9.96 -0.68
N ARG A 25 18.33 10.68 -1.78
CA ARG A 25 17.28 11.02 -2.76
C ARG A 25 16.74 9.80 -3.49
N LYS A 26 17.60 8.83 -3.83
CA LYS A 26 17.20 7.56 -4.46
C LYS A 26 16.36 6.70 -3.52
N THR A 27 16.70 6.65 -2.23
CA THR A 27 15.93 5.85 -1.25
C THR A 27 14.56 6.45 -0.96
N LYS A 28 14.42 7.78 -0.86
CA LYS A 28 13.10 8.44 -0.71
C LYS A 28 12.20 8.14 -1.91
N LYS A 29 12.73 8.22 -3.13
CA LYS A 29 11.99 7.88 -4.35
C LYS A 29 11.59 6.41 -4.41
N ARG A 30 12.49 5.49 -4.02
CA ARG A 30 12.19 4.05 -3.92
C ARG A 30 11.05 3.77 -2.93
N LYS A 31 11.09 4.38 -1.75
CA LYS A 31 10.02 4.26 -0.74
C LYS A 31 8.68 4.78 -1.26
N TRP A 32 8.69 5.88 -2.02
CA TRP A 32 7.48 6.40 -2.66
C TRP A 32 6.91 5.45 -3.73
N LEU A 33 7.76 4.88 -4.59
CA LEU A 33 7.35 3.88 -5.59
C LEU A 33 6.85 2.58 -4.96
N GLU A 34 7.51 2.09 -3.91
CA GLU A 34 7.04 0.95 -3.13
C GLU A 34 5.67 1.26 -2.48
N SER A 35 5.43 2.51 -2.08
CA SER A 35 4.13 2.95 -1.59
C SER A 35 3.05 2.92 -2.68
N GLN A 36 3.39 3.25 -3.93
CA GLN A 36 2.49 3.18 -5.09
C GLN A 36 2.10 1.75 -5.44
N VAL A 37 3.08 0.83 -5.47
CA VAL A 37 2.85 -0.60 -5.76
C VAL A 37 1.89 -1.24 -4.75
N THR A 38 1.76 -0.62 -3.59
CA THR A 38 1.04 -1.14 -2.42
C THR A 38 -0.07 -0.18 -1.97
N ALA A 39 -0.43 0.78 -2.83
CA ALA A 39 -1.50 1.73 -2.59
C ALA A 39 -2.83 0.98 -2.47
N GLY A 40 -3.61 1.31 -1.44
CA GLY A 40 -4.90 0.66 -1.16
C GLY A 40 -4.84 -0.64 -0.35
N CYS A 41 -3.66 -1.10 0.07
CA CYS A 41 -3.50 -2.33 0.87
C CYS A 41 -3.49 -2.08 2.40
N GLY A 42 -4.04 -0.94 2.84
CA GLY A 42 -3.94 -0.47 4.22
C GLY A 42 -2.52 -0.08 4.63
N TYR A 43 -2.32 0.19 5.92
CA TYR A 43 -1.04 0.61 6.48
C TYR A 43 -0.53 -0.38 7.54
N GLY A 44 0.78 -0.40 7.79
CA GLY A 44 1.38 -1.13 8.90
C GLY A 44 1.52 -2.64 8.70
N LYS A 45 1.24 -3.42 9.75
CA LYS A 45 1.47 -4.88 9.80
C LYS A 45 0.57 -5.66 8.84
N ALA A 46 -0.66 -5.21 8.61
CA ALA A 46 -1.61 -5.85 7.71
C ALA A 46 -1.08 -5.86 6.25
N LYS A 47 -0.64 -4.70 5.77
CA LYS A 47 0.00 -4.54 4.46
C LYS A 47 1.22 -5.44 4.28
N LYS A 48 2.08 -5.54 5.31
CA LYS A 48 3.25 -6.43 5.26
C LYS A 48 2.85 -7.90 5.11
N ARG A 49 1.79 -8.34 5.78
CA ARG A 49 1.26 -9.72 5.66
C ARG A 49 0.70 -9.97 4.27
N VAL A 50 -0.08 -9.04 3.74
CA VAL A 50 -0.62 -9.15 2.38
C VAL A 50 0.49 -9.25 1.35
N LEU A 51 1.49 -8.38 1.44
CA LEU A 51 2.62 -8.41 0.53
C LEU A 51 3.45 -9.67 0.67
N HIS A 52 3.67 -10.13 1.90
CA HIS A 52 4.36 -11.38 2.15
C HIS A 52 3.63 -12.54 1.47
N ALA A 53 2.33 -12.72 1.74
CA ALA A 53 1.51 -13.75 1.12
C ALA A 53 1.47 -13.66 -0.40
N PHE A 54 1.41 -12.43 -0.95
CA PHE A 54 1.48 -12.20 -2.39
C PHE A 54 2.80 -12.72 -2.97
N TRP A 55 3.95 -12.35 -2.39
CA TRP A 55 5.26 -12.75 -2.92
C TRP A 55 5.59 -14.21 -2.67
N THR A 56 5.12 -14.82 -1.58
CA THR A 56 5.44 -16.20 -1.24
C THR A 56 4.50 -17.21 -1.88
N GLN A 57 3.20 -16.93 -1.94
CA GLN A 57 2.19 -17.89 -2.41
C GLN A 57 1.66 -17.55 -3.80
N LEU A 58 1.25 -16.30 -4.02
CA LEU A 58 0.56 -15.92 -5.26
C LEU A 58 1.54 -15.80 -6.44
N TRP A 59 2.67 -15.12 -6.23
CA TRP A 59 3.60 -14.79 -7.30
C TRP A 59 4.21 -16.01 -8.02
N PRO A 60 4.73 -17.05 -7.33
CA PRO A 60 5.30 -18.21 -8.01
C PRO A 60 4.29 -18.94 -8.91
N ARG A 61 3.01 -18.97 -8.53
CA ARG A 61 1.93 -19.58 -9.30
C ARG A 61 1.53 -18.74 -10.50
N LEU A 62 1.56 -17.41 -10.37
CA LEU A 62 1.36 -16.52 -11.52
C LEU A 62 2.52 -16.62 -12.52
N GLU A 63 3.76 -16.72 -12.02
CA GLU A 63 4.94 -16.90 -12.85
C GLU A 63 4.90 -18.22 -13.64
N SER A 64 4.45 -19.32 -13.03
CA SER A 64 4.23 -20.58 -13.75
C SER A 64 3.10 -20.49 -14.78
N ALA A 65 2.10 -19.64 -14.55
CA ALA A 65 1.04 -19.33 -15.52
C ALA A 65 1.48 -18.37 -16.64
N GLY A 66 2.76 -17.96 -16.67
CA GLY A 66 3.32 -17.11 -17.72
C GLY A 66 3.21 -15.61 -17.45
N TRP A 67 2.89 -15.21 -16.23
CA TRP A 67 3.01 -13.80 -15.84
C TRP A 67 4.47 -13.38 -15.76
N THR A 68 4.76 -12.16 -16.20
CA THR A 68 6.14 -11.63 -16.17
C THR A 68 6.22 -10.34 -15.36
N LYS A 69 7.32 -10.19 -14.63
CA LYS A 69 7.65 -9.00 -13.84
C LYS A 69 8.72 -8.20 -14.56
N VAL A 70 8.34 -7.02 -15.05
CA VAL A 70 9.25 -6.13 -15.80
C VAL A 70 9.61 -4.95 -14.90
N LYS A 71 10.91 -4.71 -14.71
CA LYS A 71 11.41 -3.49 -14.07
C LYS A 71 11.58 -2.40 -15.13
N GLY A 72 10.99 -1.23 -14.92
CA GLY A 72 11.21 -0.07 -15.79
C GLY A 72 12.70 0.27 -15.89
N LYS A 73 13.20 0.44 -17.11
CA LYS A 73 14.63 0.74 -17.38
C LYS A 73 14.94 2.24 -17.23
N ASP A 74 13.92 3.08 -17.16
CA ASP A 74 14.07 4.53 -17.25
C ASP A 74 14.42 5.16 -15.89
N GLN A 75 15.27 6.22 -15.93
CA GLN A 75 15.73 6.99 -14.76
C GLN A 75 14.61 7.51 -13.86
N GLN A 76 13.39 7.61 -14.40
CA GLN A 76 12.25 8.08 -13.63
C GLN A 76 11.43 6.99 -12.93
N ASP A 77 11.45 5.74 -13.35
CA ASP A 77 10.57 4.74 -12.75
C ASP A 77 11.23 3.37 -12.71
N GLY A 78 11.96 3.11 -11.61
CA GLY A 78 12.20 1.76 -11.09
C GLY A 78 10.90 1.08 -10.62
N ALA A 79 9.76 1.48 -11.16
CA ALA A 79 8.48 0.88 -10.95
C ALA A 79 8.51 -0.55 -11.51
N THR A 80 7.90 -1.45 -10.76
CA THR A 80 7.70 -2.83 -11.18
C THR A 80 6.35 -2.90 -11.87
N TYR A 81 6.34 -3.42 -13.10
CA TYR A 81 5.13 -3.69 -13.84
C TYR A 81 4.89 -5.20 -13.89
N PHE A 82 3.64 -5.59 -13.78
CA PHE A 82 3.18 -6.98 -13.90
C PHE A 82 2.43 -7.12 -15.23
N VAL A 83 2.88 -8.06 -16.04
CA VAL A 83 2.34 -8.30 -17.39
C VAL A 83 1.70 -9.68 -17.40
N PRO A 84 0.40 -9.79 -17.73
CA PRO A 84 -0.28 -11.07 -17.82
C PRO A 84 0.21 -11.87 -19.04
N PRO A 85 -0.03 -13.20 -19.04
CA PRO A 85 0.37 -14.06 -20.14
C PRO A 85 -0.32 -13.63 -21.45
N GLY A 86 0.38 -13.82 -22.58
CA GLY A 86 -0.14 -13.50 -23.91
C GLY A 86 0.00 -12.04 -24.34
N ILE A 87 0.46 -11.14 -23.46
CA ILE A 87 0.69 -9.74 -23.81
C ILE A 87 2.16 -9.51 -24.16
N VAL A 88 2.42 -9.23 -25.44
CA VAL A 88 3.74 -8.79 -25.89
C VAL A 88 3.90 -7.31 -25.56
N VAL A 89 4.84 -6.98 -24.68
CA VAL A 89 5.19 -5.60 -24.32
C VAL A 89 5.83 -4.91 -25.52
N LYS A 90 5.02 -4.39 -26.44
CA LYS A 90 5.49 -3.52 -27.51
C LYS A 90 5.69 -2.11 -26.94
N ARG A 91 6.86 -1.52 -27.21
CA ARG A 91 7.13 -0.12 -26.88
C ARG A 91 6.06 0.76 -27.53
N SER A 92 5.20 1.36 -26.71
CA SER A 92 4.30 2.46 -27.07
C SER A 92 3.15 2.10 -28.02
N ARG A 93 1.93 1.97 -27.47
CA ARG A 93 0.81 2.91 -27.64
C ARG A 93 -0.08 2.78 -26.41
N ARG A 94 -0.73 3.87 -25.98
CA ARG A 94 -1.48 4.03 -24.72
C ARG A 94 -2.63 3.01 -24.54
N GLY A 95 -2.30 1.76 -24.25
CA GLY A 95 -3.23 0.72 -23.82
C GLY A 95 -2.72 0.16 -22.50
N LYS A 96 -3.48 0.35 -21.41
CA LYS A 96 -3.15 -0.08 -20.05
C LYS A 96 -3.26 -1.60 -19.94
N GLN A 97 -2.34 -2.33 -20.56
CA GLN A 97 -2.31 -3.79 -20.53
C GLN A 97 -1.39 -4.37 -19.44
N TYR A 98 -0.78 -3.49 -18.64
CA TYR A 98 0.08 -3.87 -17.54
C TYR A 98 -0.45 -3.29 -16.23
N TYR A 99 -0.18 -4.00 -15.14
CA TYR A 99 -0.55 -3.58 -13.80
C TYR A 99 0.67 -2.97 -13.10
N ASN A 100 0.50 -1.77 -12.55
CA ASN A 100 1.52 -1.06 -11.77
C ASN A 100 1.40 -1.31 -10.26
N SER A 101 0.30 -1.92 -9.81
CA SER A 101 0.01 -2.19 -8.41
C SER A 101 -0.28 -3.67 -8.19
N VAL A 102 0.22 -4.21 -7.07
CA VAL A 102 -0.11 -5.56 -6.59
C VAL A 102 -1.61 -5.69 -6.39
N LYS A 103 -2.28 -4.62 -5.95
CA LYS A 103 -3.74 -4.61 -5.77
C LYS A 103 -4.47 -4.91 -7.07
N SER A 104 -4.08 -4.26 -8.17
CA SER A 104 -4.74 -4.47 -9.46
C SER A 104 -4.48 -5.85 -10.05
N VAL A 105 -3.32 -6.47 -9.75
CA VAL A 105 -3.05 -7.87 -10.08
C VAL A 105 -4.00 -8.79 -9.31
N ILE A 106 -4.16 -8.57 -8.01
CA ILE A 106 -5.06 -9.38 -7.17
C ILE A 106 -6.52 -9.21 -7.65
N GLU A 107 -6.97 -7.98 -7.90
CA GLU A 107 -8.31 -7.71 -8.44
C GLU A 107 -8.55 -8.44 -9.77
N ARG A 108 -7.56 -8.42 -10.68
CA ARG A 108 -7.64 -9.13 -11.96
C ARG A 108 -7.72 -10.65 -11.79
N VAL A 109 -6.88 -11.20 -10.92
CA VAL A 109 -6.82 -12.64 -10.63
C VAL A 109 -8.13 -13.13 -10.00
N LEU A 110 -8.79 -12.28 -9.21
CA LEU A 110 -10.12 -12.58 -8.66
C LEU A 110 -11.25 -12.44 -9.69
N GLU A 111 -11.08 -11.60 -10.71
CA GLU A 111 -12.06 -11.37 -11.77
C GLU A 111 -11.99 -12.44 -12.88
N ASN A 112 -10.80 -12.93 -13.19
CA ASN A 112 -10.59 -13.91 -14.25
C ASN A 112 -10.93 -15.35 -13.83
N ARG A 113 -11.52 -16.11 -14.75
CA ARG A 113 -11.89 -17.53 -14.56
C ARG A 113 -10.83 -18.51 -15.07
N ASN A 114 -9.55 -18.11 -15.10
CA ASN A 114 -8.48 -19.06 -15.44
C ASN A 114 -8.29 -20.02 -14.27
N GLU A 115 -8.25 -21.32 -14.53
CA GLU A 115 -8.11 -22.36 -13.49
C GLU A 115 -6.83 -22.16 -12.66
N ALA A 116 -5.71 -21.83 -13.33
CA ALA A 116 -4.44 -21.56 -12.65
C ALA A 116 -4.49 -20.30 -11.77
N GLU A 117 -5.16 -19.24 -12.23
CA GLU A 117 -5.32 -17.99 -11.47
C GLU A 117 -6.26 -18.20 -10.28
N MET A 118 -7.30 -19.02 -10.44
CA MET A 118 -8.24 -19.39 -9.39
C MET A 118 -7.58 -20.20 -8.28
N GLU A 119 -6.76 -21.19 -8.64
CA GLU A 119 -6.01 -21.97 -7.66
C GLU A 119 -5.02 -21.09 -6.88
N ALA A 120 -4.33 -20.18 -7.58
CA ALA A 120 -3.44 -19.21 -6.95
C ALA A 120 -4.20 -18.27 -6.00
N ALA A 121 -5.37 -17.78 -6.42
CA ALA A 121 -6.23 -16.93 -5.59
C ALA A 121 -6.68 -17.66 -4.32
N ALA A 122 -7.10 -18.92 -4.43
CA ALA A 122 -7.53 -19.74 -3.30
C ALA A 122 -6.39 -19.94 -2.28
N ALA A 123 -5.18 -20.27 -2.76
CA ALA A 123 -4.00 -20.40 -1.91
C ALA A 123 -3.64 -19.09 -1.20
N TYR A 124 -3.76 -17.96 -1.90
CA TYR A 124 -3.53 -16.64 -1.32
C TYR A 124 -4.55 -16.29 -0.24
N ILE A 125 -5.86 -16.54 -0.47
CA ILE A 125 -6.92 -16.29 0.52
C ILE A 125 -6.67 -17.14 1.78
N ALA A 126 -6.32 -18.41 1.63
CA ALA A 126 -6.01 -19.30 2.74
C ALA A 126 -4.84 -18.79 3.60
N GLU A 127 -3.75 -18.33 2.96
CA GLU A 127 -2.60 -17.76 3.65
C GLU A 127 -2.96 -16.46 4.39
N ILE A 128 -3.76 -15.59 3.77
CA ILE A 128 -4.23 -14.35 4.40
C ILE A 128 -5.07 -14.66 5.65
N ASP A 129 -5.97 -15.64 5.56
CA ASP A 129 -6.81 -16.04 6.69
C ASP A 129 -5.98 -16.63 7.85
N MET A 130 -4.93 -17.41 7.54
CA MET A 130 -3.96 -17.87 8.53
C MET A 130 -3.22 -16.69 9.18
N LEU A 131 -2.69 -15.77 8.38
CA LEU A 131 -1.93 -14.62 8.88
C LEU A 131 -2.78 -13.60 9.63
N GLN A 132 -4.08 -13.51 9.35
CA GLN A 132 -5.00 -12.64 10.09
C GLN A 132 -5.35 -13.19 11.47
N GLY A 133 -5.03 -14.46 11.78
CA GLY A 133 -5.37 -15.06 13.06
C GLY A 133 -6.88 -15.10 13.31
N LYS A 134 -7.67 -15.08 12.23
CA LYS A 134 -9.08 -15.49 12.27
C LYS A 134 -9.20 -17.02 12.32
N ALA A 135 -8.16 -17.74 11.94
CA ALA A 135 -7.93 -19.11 12.40
C ALA A 135 -7.93 -19.05 13.93
N GLY A 136 -9.03 -19.54 14.51
CA GLY A 136 -9.49 -19.15 15.83
C GLY A 136 -8.38 -19.06 16.85
N LYS A 137 -8.31 -17.94 17.56
CA LYS A 137 -7.93 -18.04 18.98
C LYS A 137 -8.82 -19.15 19.53
N PRO A 138 -8.31 -20.32 19.94
CA PRO A 138 -9.16 -21.30 20.59
C PRO A 138 -9.79 -20.54 21.74
N THR A 139 -11.10 -20.35 21.70
CA THR A 139 -11.90 -19.81 22.78
C THR A 139 -11.97 -20.85 23.90
N VAL A 140 -10.82 -21.40 24.29
CA VAL A 140 -10.59 -22.02 25.58
C VAL A 140 -9.98 -20.94 26.46
N SER A 141 -10.72 -19.83 26.62
CA SER A 141 -10.54 -18.99 27.80
C SER A 141 -11.29 -19.67 28.95
N THR A 142 -10.87 -20.89 29.29
CA THR A 142 -11.02 -21.42 30.64
C THR A 142 -10.03 -20.65 31.51
N ARG A 143 -10.30 -19.35 31.71
CA ARG A 143 -9.73 -18.66 32.86
C ARG A 143 -10.43 -19.29 34.06
N PRO A 144 -9.73 -20.03 34.95
CA PRO A 144 -10.30 -20.29 36.26
C PRO A 144 -10.66 -18.94 36.87
N ALA A 145 -11.88 -18.83 37.39
CA ALA A 145 -12.39 -17.63 38.02
C ALA A 145 -11.31 -17.01 38.91
N ARG A 146 -10.79 -15.84 38.50
CA ARG A 146 -9.84 -15.08 39.29
C ARG A 146 -10.53 -14.78 40.62
N ARG A 147 -10.11 -15.46 41.67
CA ARG A 147 -10.33 -15.04 43.06
C ARG A 147 -9.91 -13.58 43.15
N ARG A 148 -10.82 -12.76 43.70
CA ARG A 148 -10.63 -11.33 43.96
C ARG A 148 -9.34 -11.15 44.76
N PHE A 149 -8.27 -10.71 44.09
CA PHE A 149 -7.06 -10.28 44.77
C PHE A 149 -7.29 -8.83 45.21
N VAL A 150 -7.39 -8.64 46.51
CA VAL A 150 -7.54 -7.34 47.16
C VAL A 150 -6.22 -6.59 46.99
N PRO A 151 -6.19 -5.37 46.40
CA PRO A 151 -4.96 -4.62 46.29
C PRO A 151 -4.57 -4.08 47.66
N GLN A 152 -3.43 -4.54 48.19
CA GLN A 152 -2.74 -3.79 49.25
C GLN A 152 -2.09 -2.55 48.64
N ARG A 153 -2.44 -1.40 49.23
CA ARG A 153 -1.84 -0.09 49.00
C ARG A 153 -0.32 -0.17 49.24
N ASN A 154 0.46 -0.08 48.19
CA ASN A 154 1.86 0.34 48.30
C ASN A 154 1.97 1.79 47.82
N LEU A 155 2.03 2.67 48.80
CA LEU A 155 2.49 4.06 48.69
C LEU A 155 4.01 4.02 48.50
N TYR A 156 4.53 4.27 47.30
CA TYR A 156 5.87 4.84 47.13
C TYR A 156 5.94 5.53 45.76
N THR A 157 5.66 6.82 45.80
CA THR A 157 5.83 7.77 44.70
C THR A 157 7.31 7.93 44.42
N SER A 158 7.82 7.19 43.43
CA SER A 158 9.16 7.42 42.89
C SER A 158 9.12 8.67 42.02
N MET A 159 9.76 9.73 42.52
CA MET A 159 10.03 10.96 41.77
C MET A 159 10.97 10.65 40.61
N ARG A 160 10.39 10.30 39.46
CA ARG A 160 11.10 10.34 38.17
C ARG A 160 10.52 11.50 37.39
N SER A 161 11.38 12.50 37.18
CA SER A 161 11.18 13.74 36.43
C SER A 161 10.25 13.55 35.24
N HIS A 162 8.99 13.90 35.46
CA HIS A 162 7.97 14.04 34.44
C HIS A 162 8.38 15.26 33.61
N VAL A 163 8.84 15.03 32.37
CA VAL A 163 8.91 16.11 31.38
C VAL A 163 7.47 16.59 31.21
N ASP A 164 7.20 17.81 31.61
CA ASP A 164 5.88 18.41 31.59
C ASP A 164 5.44 18.60 30.12
N MET A 165 4.59 17.69 29.65
CA MET A 165 3.94 17.73 28.35
C MET A 165 2.59 18.47 28.48
N GLY A 166 2.49 19.50 29.33
CA GLY A 166 1.26 20.23 29.61
C GLY A 166 0.52 20.77 28.37
N TRP A 167 1.24 21.05 27.26
CA TRP A 167 0.60 21.44 26.00
C TRP A 167 -0.19 20.31 25.29
N LYS A 168 -0.04 19.05 25.72
CA LYS A 168 -0.83 17.90 25.23
C LYS A 168 -2.00 17.53 26.15
N ASP A 169 -2.00 17.97 27.40
CA ASP A 169 -3.07 17.70 28.35
C ASP A 169 -4.15 18.80 28.38
N ASP A 170 -3.91 19.93 27.74
CA ASP A 170 -4.98 20.75 27.17
C ASP A 170 -5.57 20.03 25.95
N ARG A 171 -6.23 18.90 26.21
CA ARG A 171 -7.34 18.44 25.39
C ARG A 171 -8.44 19.49 25.53
N MET A 172 -8.29 20.61 24.82
CA MET A 172 -9.42 21.41 24.41
C MET A 172 -10.32 20.48 23.60
N GLN A 173 -11.20 19.76 24.30
CA GLN A 173 -12.41 19.23 23.72
C GLN A 173 -13.18 20.47 23.30
N PHE A 174 -12.97 20.90 22.07
CA PHE A 174 -13.89 21.79 21.42
C PHE A 174 -15.27 21.15 21.59
N PRO A 175 -16.26 21.86 22.18
CA PRO A 175 -17.61 21.36 22.17
C PRO A 175 -17.90 21.03 20.71
N LYS A 176 -18.32 19.79 20.46
CA LYS A 176 -18.84 19.39 19.16
C LYS A 176 -20.10 20.23 18.98
N VAL A 177 -19.93 21.45 18.46
CA VAL A 177 -20.99 22.20 17.83
C VAL A 177 -21.30 21.34 16.62
N SER A 178 -22.16 20.35 16.80
CA SER A 178 -22.85 19.74 15.69
C SER A 178 -23.47 20.92 14.99
N SER A 179 -22.90 21.26 13.84
CA SER A 179 -23.42 22.26 12.94
C SER A 179 -24.81 21.75 12.54
N ARG A 180 -25.81 22.05 13.37
CA ARG A 180 -27.22 22.14 12.99
C ARG A 180 -27.27 23.34 12.08
N ILE A 181 -26.75 23.12 10.89
CA ILE A 181 -27.00 23.93 9.71
C ILE A 181 -28.52 23.80 9.54
N GLY A 182 -29.23 24.88 9.83
CA GLY A 182 -30.68 24.90 9.73
C GLY A 182 -31.13 24.57 8.31
N PRO A 183 -32.40 24.19 8.11
CA PRO A 183 -32.94 23.84 6.79
C PRO A 183 -32.74 24.96 5.76
N GLU A 184 -32.58 26.21 6.19
CA GLU A 184 -32.30 27.36 5.32
C GLU A 184 -30.95 27.27 4.59
N TYR A 185 -30.03 26.41 5.05
CA TYR A 185 -28.73 26.16 4.42
C TYR A 185 -28.64 24.76 3.80
N GLN A 186 -29.72 23.98 3.80
CA GLN A 186 -29.80 22.73 3.05
C GLN A 186 -30.11 23.05 1.58
N VAL A 187 -29.18 22.70 0.69
CA VAL A 187 -29.38 22.86 -0.76
C VAL A 187 -30.24 21.71 -1.24
N ASP A 188 -31.55 21.93 -1.39
CA ASP A 188 -32.53 20.89 -1.76
C ASP A 188 -32.28 20.27 -3.15
N LYS A 189 -31.56 20.99 -4.03
CA LYS A 189 -31.24 20.54 -5.38
C LYS A 189 -29.79 20.86 -5.70
N LEU A 190 -28.95 19.84 -5.65
CA LEU A 190 -27.62 19.91 -6.25
C LEU A 190 -27.79 19.97 -7.78
N PRO A 191 -27.12 20.92 -8.47
CA PRO A 191 -27.17 20.96 -9.93
C PRO A 191 -26.66 19.63 -10.48
N LEU A 192 -27.43 19.00 -11.36
CA LEU A 192 -27.00 17.79 -12.03
C LEU A 192 -25.82 18.17 -12.95
N PRO A 193 -24.76 17.34 -13.01
CA PRO A 193 -23.52 17.67 -13.73
C PRO A 193 -23.69 17.88 -15.25
N ASN A 194 -24.90 17.72 -15.80
CA ASN A 194 -25.19 17.89 -17.22
C ASN A 194 -26.00 19.16 -17.56
N ASP A 195 -26.44 19.95 -16.58
CA ASP A 195 -27.28 21.14 -16.84
C ASP A 195 -26.45 22.40 -17.18
N ALA A 196 -25.12 22.30 -17.16
CA ALA A 196 -24.22 23.45 -17.35
C ALA A 196 -23.83 23.75 -18.81
N VAL A 197 -24.48 23.15 -19.83
CA VAL A 197 -24.00 23.22 -21.23
C VAL A 197 -24.91 24.02 -22.17
N THR A 198 -26.04 24.58 -21.73
CA THR A 198 -26.99 25.26 -22.63
C THR A 198 -27.07 26.77 -22.47
N ALA A 199 -25.94 27.45 -22.27
CA ALA A 199 -25.89 28.90 -22.37
C ALA A 199 -24.53 29.32 -22.88
N LEU A 200 -24.38 29.36 -24.21
CA LEU A 200 -23.51 30.22 -25.01
C LEU A 200 -23.63 29.73 -26.45
N GLU A 201 -24.70 30.12 -27.15
CA GLU A 201 -24.65 30.27 -28.60
C GLU A 201 -24.02 31.64 -28.86
N PRO A 202 -22.78 31.73 -29.33
CA PRO A 202 -22.31 32.92 -30.01
C PRO A 202 -22.98 32.95 -31.40
N ASP A 203 -23.79 33.97 -31.64
CA ASP A 203 -24.20 34.41 -32.96
C ASP A 203 -22.95 34.57 -33.86
N ASP A 204 -22.70 33.61 -34.74
CA ASP A 204 -21.77 33.76 -35.87
C ASP A 204 -22.43 34.68 -36.91
N SER A 205 -22.58 35.96 -36.55
CA SER A 205 -22.84 37.03 -37.50
C SER A 205 -21.52 37.54 -38.05
N ASP A 206 -21.34 37.31 -39.34
CA ASP A 206 -20.62 38.15 -40.28
C ASP A 206 -19.15 38.48 -39.97
N ASN A 207 -18.24 37.73 -40.59
CA ASN A 207 -16.98 38.34 -41.03
C ASN A 207 -16.67 37.94 -42.47
N SER A 208 -17.46 38.52 -43.37
CA SER A 208 -17.14 38.66 -44.79
C SER A 208 -16.20 39.85 -44.93
N CYS A 209 -14.90 39.60 -45.07
CA CYS A 209 -13.95 40.58 -45.57
C CYS A 209 -12.91 39.90 -46.47
N TRP A 210 -13.06 40.22 -47.75
CA TRP A 210 -12.10 40.35 -48.84
C TRP A 210 -10.62 40.37 -48.44
#